data_AF-A0A936TQR2-F1
#
_entry.id   AF-A0A936TQR2-F1
#
_cell.length_a   1.000
_cell.length_b   1.000
_cell.length_c   1.000
_cell.angle_alpha   90.00
_cell.angle_beta   90.00
_cell.angle_gamma   90.00
#
_symmetry.space_group_name_H-M   'P 1'
#
loop_
_entity.id
_entity.type
_entity.pdbx_description
1 polymer ?
#
loop_
_entity_poly.entity_id
_entity_poly.type
_entity_poly.pdbx_seq_one_letter_code
_entity_poly.pdbx_strand_id
1 'polypeptide(L)'
;MKTYEVGYSAFIAVFGRDGTGHWYGFRVETDGLWVDQPPVDLCLTDGDEAVLTRHPTGRMNEPALPFPCSIDKLKEFLEWCGYGEMDDDDEADLERALQEYGVAVEAAPIVRLKKAALISKHKEHWPTVTNDLQHSDENGLAEAAGLPEHSFWNEFAALIWAGERGKLTDTNKPDNFPLGTTWNPRR
;
A
#
# COMPACT_ATOMS: atom_id res chain seq x y z
N MET A 1 -3.89 9.68 -16.86
CA MET A 1 -4.71 8.53 -16.42
C MET A 1 -5.07 8.78 -14.97
N LYS A 2 -6.35 8.74 -14.62
CA LYS A 2 -6.76 8.77 -13.21
C LYS A 2 -6.54 7.36 -12.68
N THR A 3 -5.74 7.22 -11.64
CA THR A 3 -5.61 6.00 -10.87
C THR A 3 -6.68 6.05 -9.79
N TYR A 4 -7.58 5.08 -9.81
CA TYR A 4 -8.61 4.95 -8.78
C TYR A 4 -8.09 3.99 -7.72
N GLU A 5 -8.22 4.38 -6.46
CA GLU A 5 -7.99 3.48 -5.34
C GLU A 5 -9.32 2.95 -4.81
N VAL A 6 -9.27 1.69 -4.37
CA VAL A 6 -10.36 1.02 -3.70
C VAL A 6 -10.40 1.54 -2.27
N GLY A 7 -11.41 2.38 -1.98
CA GLY A 7 -11.76 2.78 -0.62
C GLY A 7 -12.87 1.89 -0.04
N TYR A 8 -13.23 2.15 1.22
CA TYR A 8 -14.30 1.43 1.94
C TYR A 8 -15.61 1.29 1.14
N SER A 9 -16.10 2.38 0.55
CA SER A 9 -17.38 2.39 -0.17
C SER A 9 -17.35 1.53 -1.43
N ALA A 10 -16.25 1.58 -2.19
CA ALA A 10 -16.07 0.76 -3.38
C ALA A 10 -15.94 -0.72 -3.00
N PHE A 11 -15.19 -1.02 -1.93
CA PHE A 11 -15.04 -2.38 -1.43
C PHE A 11 -16.38 -2.99 -0.96
N ILE A 12 -17.13 -2.29 -0.11
CA ILE A 12 -18.42 -2.78 0.41
C ILE A 12 -19.45 -2.97 -0.72
N ALA A 13 -19.45 -2.10 -1.74
CA ALA A 13 -20.38 -2.23 -2.86
C ALA A 13 -20.23 -3.56 -3.62
N VAL A 14 -19.02 -4.10 -3.68
CA VAL A 14 -18.70 -5.35 -4.38
C VAL A 14 -18.75 -6.54 -3.42
N PHE A 15 -18.02 -6.44 -2.30
CA PHE A 15 -17.71 -7.55 -1.41
C PHE A 15 -18.58 -7.59 -0.14
N GLY A 16 -19.18 -6.46 0.26
CA GLY A 16 -19.97 -6.32 1.48
C GLY A 16 -21.45 -6.68 1.34
N ARG A 17 -21.79 -7.63 0.47
CA ARG A 17 -23.19 -7.96 0.09
C ARG A 17 -24.06 -8.43 1.26
N ASP A 18 -23.47 -8.85 2.36
CA ASP A 18 -24.18 -9.33 3.55
C ASP A 18 -24.51 -8.21 4.56
N GLY A 19 -23.95 -7.01 4.40
CA GLY A 19 -24.19 -5.85 5.27
C GLY A 19 -23.77 -6.07 6.73
N THR A 20 -22.99 -7.11 7.01
CA THR A 20 -22.63 -7.49 8.38
C THR A 20 -21.48 -6.65 8.93
N GLY A 21 -20.72 -5.98 8.06
CA GLY A 21 -19.44 -5.36 8.42
C GLY A 21 -18.32 -6.38 8.60
N HIS A 22 -18.56 -7.65 8.26
CA HIS A 22 -17.56 -8.71 8.24
C HIS A 22 -17.44 -9.26 6.82
N TRP A 23 -16.23 -9.57 6.40
CA TRP A 23 -15.94 -10.14 5.10
C TRP A 23 -14.81 -11.17 5.25
N TYR A 24 -15.11 -12.43 4.95
CA TYR A 24 -14.14 -13.53 4.86
C TYR A 24 -13.18 -13.65 6.08
N GLY A 25 -13.71 -13.49 7.30
CA GLY A 25 -12.91 -13.55 8.54
C GLY A 25 -12.24 -12.22 8.94
N PHE A 26 -12.49 -11.15 8.19
CA PHE A 26 -12.04 -9.80 8.50
C PHE A 26 -13.24 -8.94 8.88
N ARG A 27 -13.02 -8.01 9.81
CA ARG A 27 -13.92 -6.89 10.05
C ARG A 27 -13.60 -5.77 9.07
N VAL A 28 -14.62 -5.23 8.41
CA VAL A 28 -14.46 -4.16 7.43
C VAL A 28 -14.71 -2.82 8.13
N GLU A 29 -13.67 -2.00 8.25
CA GLU A 29 -13.74 -0.65 8.80
C GLU A 29 -13.46 0.40 7.71
N THR A 30 -13.76 1.66 7.98
CA THR A 30 -13.61 2.75 7.00
C THR A 30 -12.16 2.97 6.54
N ASP A 31 -11.19 2.55 7.34
CA ASP A 31 -9.75 2.69 7.11
C ASP A 31 -9.05 1.39 6.67
N GLY A 32 -9.78 0.27 6.58
CA GLY A 32 -9.22 -0.99 6.10
C GLY A 32 -9.97 -2.25 6.55
N LEU A 33 -9.43 -3.40 6.15
CA LEU A 33 -9.82 -4.73 6.63
C LEU A 33 -8.98 -5.08 7.86
N TRP A 34 -9.64 -5.42 8.95
CA TRP A 34 -9.01 -5.79 10.22
C TRP A 34 -9.24 -7.27 10.51
N VAL A 35 -8.25 -7.96 11.07
CA VAL A 35 -8.44 -9.33 11.54
C VAL A 35 -9.47 -9.31 12.67
N ASP A 36 -10.48 -10.16 12.58
CA ASP A 36 -11.47 -10.27 13.65
C ASP A 36 -10.83 -11.01 14.83
N GLN A 37 -10.74 -10.33 15.98
CA GLN A 37 -10.16 -10.98 17.15
C GLN A 37 -11.20 -11.93 17.74
N PRO A 38 -10.87 -13.23 17.89
CA PRO A 38 -11.80 -14.13 18.54
C PRO A 38 -12.07 -13.66 19.97
N PRO A 39 -13.31 -13.82 20.46
CA PRO A 39 -13.64 -13.59 21.86
C PRO A 39 -12.66 -14.32 22.79
N VAL A 40 -12.11 -13.60 23.77
CA VAL A 40 -11.12 -14.08 24.75
C VAL A 40 -11.58 -15.26 25.61
N ASP A 41 -12.87 -15.60 25.57
CA ASP A 41 -13.50 -16.70 26.29
C ASP A 41 -13.66 -17.98 25.46
N LEU A 42 -13.27 -17.98 24.19
CA LEU A 42 -13.25 -19.18 23.37
C LEU A 42 -11.97 -19.99 23.64
N CYS A 43 -12.15 -21.23 24.11
CA CYS A 43 -11.08 -22.23 24.09
C CYS A 43 -10.85 -22.68 22.63
N LEU A 44 -10.14 -21.85 21.86
CA LEU A 44 -9.68 -22.19 20.53
C LEU A 44 -8.52 -23.19 20.64
N THR A 45 -8.46 -24.12 19.70
CA THR A 45 -7.25 -24.92 19.52
C THR A 45 -6.17 -24.04 18.86
N ASP A 46 -4.89 -24.39 19.06
CA ASP A 46 -3.77 -23.68 18.41
C ASP A 46 -3.95 -23.58 16.88
N GLY A 47 -4.65 -24.54 16.26
CA GLY A 47 -4.98 -24.51 14.83
C GLY A 47 -6.11 -23.54 14.47
N ASP A 48 -7.16 -23.46 15.29
CA ASP A 48 -8.28 -22.54 15.06
C ASP A 48 -7.85 -21.08 15.30
N GLU A 49 -7.00 -20.84 16.31
CA GLU A 49 -6.41 -19.53 16.54
C GLU A 49 -5.57 -19.08 15.34
N ALA A 50 -4.71 -19.95 14.80
CA ALA A 50 -3.86 -19.62 13.65
C ALA A 50 -4.63 -19.27 12.37
N VAL A 51 -5.80 -19.89 12.16
CA VAL A 51 -6.68 -19.59 11.03
C VAL A 51 -7.44 -18.27 11.26
N LEU A 52 -7.94 -18.03 12.47
CA LEU A 52 -8.72 -16.84 12.82
C LEU A 52 -7.85 -15.59 12.95
N THR A 53 -6.58 -15.72 13.32
CA THR A 53 -5.66 -14.58 13.46
C THR A 53 -4.74 -14.39 12.26
N ARG A 54 -5.11 -14.88 11.07
CA ARG A 54 -4.22 -14.80 9.90
C ARG A 54 -4.10 -13.34 9.45
N HIS A 55 -2.89 -12.77 9.53
CA HIS A 55 -2.56 -11.40 9.08
C HIS A 55 -1.38 -11.45 8.10
N PRO A 56 -1.41 -10.73 6.96
CA PRO A 56 -0.36 -10.84 5.93
C PRO A 56 1.02 -10.45 6.45
N THR A 57 1.10 -9.47 7.35
CA THR A 57 2.36 -9.02 7.99
C THR A 57 2.53 -9.52 9.43
N GLY A 58 1.60 -10.30 9.98
CA GLY A 58 1.60 -10.72 11.39
C GLY A 58 1.38 -9.60 12.42
N ARG A 59 1.00 -8.39 11.99
CA ARG A 59 0.78 -7.22 12.85
C ARG A 59 -0.70 -6.99 13.12
N MET A 60 -1.20 -7.48 14.24
CA MET A 60 -2.64 -7.39 14.58
C MET A 60 -3.14 -5.98 14.93
N ASN A 61 -2.25 -5.00 15.06
CA ASN A 61 -2.56 -3.60 15.38
C ASN A 61 -2.63 -2.70 14.14
N GLU A 62 -2.48 -3.28 12.96
CA GLU A 62 -2.62 -2.62 11.67
C GLU A 62 -3.74 -3.32 10.89
N PRO A 63 -4.39 -2.64 9.93
CA PRO A 63 -5.30 -3.31 9.03
C PRO A 63 -4.53 -4.32 8.17
N ALA A 64 -5.11 -5.50 7.99
CA ALA A 64 -4.66 -6.54 7.06
C ALA A 64 -4.62 -6.03 5.62
N LEU A 65 -5.58 -5.16 5.26
CA LEU A 65 -5.54 -4.38 4.03
C LEU A 65 -5.98 -2.93 4.34
N PRO A 66 -5.09 -1.93 4.31
CA PRO A 66 -5.47 -0.54 4.53
C PRO A 66 -6.31 0.00 3.36
N PHE A 67 -7.24 0.90 3.66
CA PHE A 67 -7.91 1.74 2.67
C PHE A 67 -7.43 3.19 2.74
N PRO A 68 -7.38 3.91 1.61
CA PRO A 68 -7.56 3.40 0.24
C PRO A 68 -6.36 2.53 -0.22
N CYS A 69 -6.59 1.57 -1.12
CA CYS A 69 -5.54 0.72 -1.69
C CYS A 69 -5.63 0.61 -3.22
N SER A 70 -4.54 0.23 -3.88
CA SER A 70 -4.56 -0.05 -5.32
C SER A 70 -5.30 -1.36 -5.61
N ILE A 71 -5.82 -1.49 -6.84
CA ILE A 71 -6.46 -2.72 -7.32
C ILE A 71 -5.51 -3.90 -7.24
N ASP A 72 -4.24 -3.72 -7.63
CA ASP A 72 -3.22 -4.78 -7.56
C ASP A 72 -3.04 -5.30 -6.12
N LYS A 73 -3.00 -4.38 -5.15
CA LYS A 73 -2.86 -4.72 -3.73
C LYS A 73 -4.10 -5.45 -3.20
N LEU A 74 -5.28 -5.08 -3.67
CA LEU A 74 -6.50 -5.84 -3.39
C LEU A 74 -6.42 -7.25 -3.96
N LYS A 75 -6.03 -7.41 -5.24
CA LYS A 75 -5.91 -8.73 -5.90
C LYS A 75 -4.92 -9.64 -5.15
N GLU A 76 -3.74 -9.13 -4.81
CA GLU A 76 -2.75 -9.86 -3.99
C GLU A 76 -3.33 -10.30 -2.64
N PHE A 77 -4.14 -9.43 -2.01
CA PHE A 77 -4.77 -9.74 -0.73
C PHE A 77 -5.87 -10.82 -0.86
N LEU A 78 -6.69 -10.77 -1.92
CA LEU A 78 -7.73 -11.76 -2.20
C LEU A 78 -7.13 -13.15 -2.46
N GLU A 79 -6.03 -13.22 -3.21
CA GLU A 79 -5.30 -14.48 -3.43
C GLU A 79 -4.72 -15.00 -2.11
N TRP A 80 -4.10 -14.13 -1.31
CA TRP A 80 -3.49 -14.51 -0.04
C TRP A 80 -4.51 -15.07 0.96
N CYS A 81 -5.69 -14.46 1.09
CA CYS A 81 -6.74 -14.95 1.99
C CYS A 81 -7.39 -16.24 1.46
N GLY A 82 -7.17 -16.59 0.19
CA GLY A 82 -7.71 -17.79 -0.44
C GLY A 82 -9.13 -17.59 -0.94
N TYR A 83 -9.52 -16.35 -1.27
CA TYR A 83 -10.79 -16.04 -1.91
C TYR A 83 -10.85 -16.60 -3.35
N GLY A 84 -9.68 -16.69 -4.00
CA GLY A 84 -9.54 -17.14 -5.39
C GLY A 84 -9.14 -16.00 -6.32
N GLU A 85 -9.04 -16.31 -7.62
CA GLU A 85 -8.88 -15.31 -8.67
C GLU A 85 -10.21 -14.55 -8.82
N MET A 86 -10.16 -13.21 -8.84
CA MET A 86 -11.33 -12.41 -9.22
C MET A 86 -11.76 -12.84 -10.62
N ASP A 87 -13.01 -13.22 -10.77
CA ASP A 87 -13.55 -13.49 -12.10
C ASP A 87 -13.86 -12.19 -12.85
N ASP A 88 -14.21 -12.32 -14.13
CA ASP A 88 -14.53 -11.18 -14.99
C ASP A 88 -15.73 -10.35 -14.44
N ASP A 89 -16.63 -10.99 -13.69
CA ASP A 89 -17.81 -10.33 -13.12
C ASP A 89 -17.42 -9.50 -11.88
N ASP A 90 -16.56 -10.02 -11.00
CA ASP A 90 -15.99 -9.29 -9.86
C ASP A 90 -15.18 -8.08 -10.32
N GLU A 91 -14.39 -8.22 -11.40
CA GLU A 91 -13.62 -7.12 -11.97
C GLU A 91 -14.56 -6.03 -12.53
N ALA A 92 -15.61 -6.42 -13.26
CA ALA A 92 -16.59 -5.47 -13.79
C ALA A 92 -17.37 -4.73 -12.69
N ASP A 93 -17.77 -5.44 -11.63
CA ASP A 93 -18.45 -4.83 -10.48
C ASP A 93 -17.51 -3.86 -9.74
N LEU A 94 -16.22 -4.21 -9.60
CA LEU A 94 -15.23 -3.32 -9.00
C LEU A 94 -14.96 -2.08 -9.86
N GLU A 95 -14.84 -2.23 -11.17
CA GLU A 95 -14.69 -1.07 -12.07
C GLU A 95 -15.88 -0.11 -11.97
N ARG A 96 -17.11 -0.65 -11.93
CA ARG A 96 -18.32 0.17 -11.74
C ARG A 96 -18.32 0.86 -10.38
N ALA A 97 -17.97 0.15 -9.32
CA ALA A 97 -17.85 0.70 -7.97
C ALA A 97 -16.77 1.78 -7.88
N LEU A 98 -15.65 1.64 -8.59
CA LEU A 98 -14.60 2.66 -8.64
C LEU A 98 -15.02 3.91 -9.41
N GLN A 99 -15.85 3.78 -10.44
CA GLN A 99 -16.40 4.94 -11.15
C GLN A 99 -17.39 5.73 -10.29
N GLU A 100 -18.16 5.03 -9.44
CA GLU A 100 -19.21 5.63 -8.62
C GLU A 100 -18.71 6.11 -7.25
N TYR A 101 -17.81 5.35 -6.62
CA TYR A 101 -17.36 5.52 -5.24
C TYR A 101 -15.83 5.51 -5.07
N GLY A 102 -15.08 5.31 -6.15
CA GLY A 102 -13.62 5.26 -6.08
C GLY A 102 -13.05 6.57 -5.57
N VAL A 103 -11.99 6.45 -4.77
CA VAL A 103 -11.23 7.63 -4.36
C VAL A 103 -10.38 8.01 -5.57
N ALA A 104 -10.75 9.12 -6.21
CA ALA A 104 -9.96 9.68 -7.29
C ALA A 104 -8.64 10.18 -6.69
N VAL A 105 -7.60 9.37 -6.80
CA VAL A 105 -6.25 9.84 -6.56
C VAL A 105 -5.90 10.65 -7.79
N GLU A 106 -5.80 11.97 -7.64
CA GLU A 106 -5.06 12.75 -8.62
C GLU A 106 -3.66 12.15 -8.65
N ALA A 107 -3.36 11.36 -9.69
CA ALA A 107 -2.03 10.81 -9.90
C ALA A 107 -1.07 11.99 -9.84
N ALA A 108 -0.35 12.11 -8.72
CA ALA A 108 0.51 13.25 -8.47
C ALA A 108 1.42 13.40 -9.69
N PRO A 109 1.58 14.61 -10.25
CA PRO A 109 2.37 14.81 -11.45
C PRO A 109 3.74 14.17 -11.23
N ILE A 110 4.10 13.21 -12.08
CA ILE A 110 5.40 12.53 -11.99
C ILE A 110 6.47 13.60 -12.19
N VAL A 111 7.11 14.02 -11.10
CA VAL A 111 8.21 14.97 -11.17
C VAL A 111 9.43 14.19 -11.66
N ARG A 112 9.74 14.38 -12.95
CA ARG A 112 10.88 13.74 -13.62
C ARG A 112 12.14 14.54 -13.32
N LEU A 113 13.05 13.96 -12.56
CA LEU A 113 14.34 14.57 -12.24
C LEU A 113 15.49 13.77 -12.81
N LYS A 114 16.49 14.47 -13.36
CA LYS A 114 17.79 13.85 -13.63
C LYS A 114 18.48 13.52 -12.30
N LYS A 115 19.33 12.49 -12.29
CA LYS A 115 20.11 12.08 -11.10
C LYS A 115 20.75 13.25 -10.36
N ALA A 116 21.42 14.15 -11.07
CA ALA A 116 22.05 15.34 -10.47
C ALA A 116 21.06 16.30 -9.79
N ALA A 117 19.87 16.49 -10.38
CA ALA A 117 18.83 17.34 -9.81
C ALA A 117 18.20 16.69 -8.57
N LEU A 118 17.98 15.37 -8.60
CA LEU A 118 17.47 14.61 -7.46
C LEU A 118 18.45 14.66 -6.27
N ILE A 119 19.74 14.46 -6.53
CA ILE A 119 20.80 14.63 -5.51
C ILE A 119 20.80 16.05 -4.96
N SER A 120 20.83 17.07 -5.83
CA SER A 120 20.91 18.45 -5.35
C SER A 120 19.70 18.84 -4.50
N LYS A 121 18.51 18.33 -4.81
CA LYS A 121 17.27 18.64 -4.10
C LYS A 121 17.19 17.93 -2.74
N HIS A 122 17.66 16.68 -2.66
CA HIS A 122 17.44 15.82 -1.49
C HIS A 122 18.68 15.51 -0.65
N LYS A 123 19.90 15.89 -1.07
CA LYS A 123 21.16 15.61 -0.32
C LYS A 123 21.15 16.05 1.15
N GLU A 124 20.37 17.07 1.49
CA GLU A 124 20.28 17.57 2.87
C GLU A 124 19.44 16.63 3.76
N HIS A 125 18.45 15.96 3.17
CA HIS A 125 17.47 15.15 3.89
C HIS A 125 17.63 13.64 3.63
N TRP A 126 18.38 13.28 2.59
CA TRP A 126 18.74 11.91 2.24
C TRP A 126 20.27 11.87 2.08
N PRO A 127 21.03 11.74 3.19
CA PRO A 127 22.49 11.89 3.16
C PRO A 127 23.18 10.87 2.25
N THR A 128 22.58 9.68 2.07
CA THR A 128 23.10 8.61 1.23
C THR A 128 22.61 8.67 -0.22
N VAL A 129 21.83 9.69 -0.63
CA VAL A 129 21.20 9.78 -1.96
C VAL A 129 22.17 9.55 -3.11
N THR A 130 23.40 10.07 -3.01
CA THR A 130 24.42 9.92 -4.05
C THR A 130 24.86 8.46 -4.19
N ASN A 131 25.11 7.80 -3.07
CA ASN A 131 25.52 6.40 -3.02
C ASN A 131 24.38 5.47 -3.46
N ASP A 132 23.17 5.75 -3.00
CA ASP A 132 21.99 4.95 -3.33
C ASP A 132 21.64 5.05 -4.83
N LEU A 133 21.77 6.24 -5.44
CA LEU A 133 21.61 6.40 -6.89
C LEU A 133 22.80 5.89 -7.70
N GLN A 134 23.96 5.66 -7.08
CA GLN A 134 25.12 5.05 -7.73
C GLN A 134 24.99 3.54 -7.78
N HIS A 135 24.45 2.94 -6.73
CA HIS A 135 24.20 1.51 -6.60
C HIS A 135 22.72 1.15 -6.85
N SER A 136 22.03 1.92 -7.69
CA SER A 136 20.57 1.83 -7.84
C SER A 136 20.09 0.49 -8.36
N ASP A 137 20.90 -0.14 -9.19
CA ASP A 137 20.60 -1.45 -9.79
C ASP A 137 20.80 -2.59 -8.78
N GLU A 138 21.64 -2.37 -7.75
CA GLU A 138 22.00 -3.36 -6.73
C GLU A 138 21.11 -3.25 -5.48
N ASN A 139 20.56 -2.07 -5.20
CA ASN A 139 19.76 -1.81 -4.00
C ASN A 139 18.23 -1.77 -4.27
N GLY A 140 17.81 -1.99 -5.52
CA GLY A 140 16.41 -1.99 -5.96
C GLY A 140 15.81 -0.59 -6.17
N LEU A 141 16.60 0.48 -6.09
CA LEU A 141 16.11 1.85 -6.34
C LEU A 141 15.79 2.08 -7.82
N ALA A 142 16.53 1.46 -8.74
CA ALA A 142 16.27 1.57 -10.18
C ALA A 142 14.92 0.95 -10.55
N GLU A 143 14.55 -0.18 -9.95
CA GLU A 143 13.25 -0.81 -10.12
C GLU A 143 12.12 0.04 -9.53
N ALA A 144 12.34 0.59 -8.34
CA ALA A 144 11.33 1.39 -7.65
C ALA A 144 11.09 2.77 -8.30
N ALA A 145 12.13 3.43 -8.80
CA ALA A 145 12.07 4.85 -9.16
C ALA A 145 12.64 5.19 -10.56
N GLY A 146 13.19 4.22 -11.28
CA GLY A 146 13.67 4.40 -12.64
C GLY A 146 12.52 4.54 -13.62
N LEU A 147 12.63 5.52 -14.52
CA LEU A 147 11.67 5.68 -15.63
C LEU A 147 12.19 5.01 -16.91
N PRO A 148 11.29 4.62 -17.84
CA PRO A 148 11.69 4.02 -19.13
C PRO A 148 12.61 4.94 -19.95
N GLU A 149 12.49 6.25 -19.73
CA GLU A 149 13.36 7.27 -20.29
C GLU A 149 14.72 7.25 -19.57
N HIS A 150 15.75 6.82 -20.28
CA HIS A 150 17.12 6.77 -19.76
C HIS A 150 17.49 8.10 -19.08
N SER A 151 18.00 8.01 -17.84
CA SER A 151 18.48 9.12 -17.00
C SER A 151 17.44 9.93 -16.21
N PHE A 152 16.15 9.56 -16.27
CA PHE A 152 15.12 10.20 -15.45
C PHE A 152 14.65 9.32 -14.30
N TRP A 153 14.41 9.98 -13.17
CA TRP A 153 13.94 9.40 -11.93
C TRP A 153 12.58 9.98 -11.57
N ASN A 154 11.70 9.13 -11.07
CA ASN A 154 10.47 9.55 -10.40
C ASN A 154 10.82 10.00 -8.97
N GLU A 155 10.74 11.30 -8.71
CA GLU A 155 11.07 11.88 -7.41
C GLU A 155 10.25 11.24 -6.27
N PHE A 156 8.94 11.08 -6.48
CA PHE A 156 8.05 10.58 -5.44
C PHE A 156 8.37 9.12 -5.09
N ALA A 157 8.56 8.27 -6.10
CA ALA A 157 8.92 6.88 -5.90
C ALA A 157 10.31 6.72 -5.23
N ALA A 158 11.27 7.58 -5.58
CA ALA A 158 12.59 7.59 -4.94
C ALA A 158 12.50 7.94 -3.45
N LEU A 159 11.65 8.91 -3.09
CA LEU A 159 11.42 9.29 -1.68
C LEU A 159 10.68 8.20 -0.89
N ILE A 160 9.71 7.50 -1.51
CA ILE A 160 9.07 6.32 -0.89
C ILE A 160 10.11 5.26 -0.59
N TRP A 161 10.91 4.87 -1.59
CA TRP A 161 11.97 3.87 -1.43
C TRP A 161 12.95 4.24 -0.31
N ALA A 162 13.35 5.51 -0.25
CA ALA A 162 14.28 6.03 0.76
C ALA A 162 13.64 6.03 2.15
N GLY A 163 12.37 6.43 2.25
CA GLY A 163 11.60 6.46 3.50
C GLY A 163 11.41 5.06 4.10
N GLU A 164 11.02 4.08 3.28
CA GLU A 164 10.86 2.68 3.70
C GLU A 164 12.15 2.07 4.27
N ARG A 165 13.30 2.53 3.76
CA ARG A 165 14.63 2.09 4.19
C ARG A 165 15.24 2.96 5.29
N GLY A 166 14.48 3.91 5.85
CA GLY A 166 14.93 4.80 6.91
C GLY A 166 16.10 5.70 6.51
N LYS A 167 16.19 6.08 5.23
CA LYS A 167 17.29 6.91 4.69
C LYS A 167 17.04 8.41 4.79
N LEU A 168 15.79 8.79 5.07
CA LEU A 168 15.36 10.18 5.17
C LEU A 168 15.51 10.69 6.61
N THR A 169 15.99 11.91 6.77
CA THR A 169 16.05 12.60 8.07
C THR A 169 14.69 13.18 8.47
N ASP A 170 14.40 13.21 9.77
CA ASP A 170 13.10 13.53 10.40
C ASP A 170 12.36 14.81 9.96
N THR A 171 13.03 15.74 9.27
CA THR A 171 12.50 17.07 9.00
C THR A 171 11.63 17.20 7.76
N ASN A 172 11.44 16.15 6.95
CA ASN A 172 10.66 16.29 5.71
C ASN A 172 9.88 15.02 5.31
N LYS A 173 8.68 14.86 5.88
CA LYS A 173 7.66 13.96 5.33
C LYS A 173 7.07 14.66 4.09
N PRO A 174 7.09 14.07 2.88
CA PRO A 174 6.31 14.65 1.79
C PRO A 174 4.83 14.60 2.20
N ASP A 175 4.09 15.69 1.99
CA ASP A 175 2.69 15.83 2.41
C ASP A 175 1.78 14.71 1.87
N ASN A 176 2.24 14.00 0.84
CA ASN A 176 1.57 12.88 0.17
C ASN A 176 2.24 11.51 0.42
N PHE A 177 3.04 11.32 1.48
CA PHE A 177 3.57 9.99 1.82
C PHE A 177 2.38 9.05 2.11
N PRO A 178 2.29 7.88 1.45
CA PRO A 178 1.13 7.00 1.58
C PRO A 178 0.87 6.67 3.05
N LEU A 179 -0.38 6.91 3.48
CA LEU A 179 -0.84 6.54 4.82
C LEU A 179 -0.90 5.01 4.87
N GLY A 180 -0.04 4.41 5.69
CA GLY A 180 0.09 2.95 5.81
C GLY A 180 1.54 2.44 5.75
N THR A 181 2.49 3.26 5.29
CA THR A 181 3.91 2.89 5.32
C THR A 181 4.54 3.36 6.63
N THR A 182 5.14 2.43 7.39
CA THR A 182 5.81 2.77 8.66
C THR A 182 6.99 3.71 8.43
N TRP A 183 6.77 5.01 8.65
CA TRP A 183 7.82 5.99 8.83
C TRP A 183 8.51 5.70 10.17
N ASN A 184 9.76 5.23 10.11
CA ASN A 184 10.56 5.00 11.31
C ASN A 184 11.68 6.05 11.38
N PRO A 185 11.52 7.14 12.15
CA PRO A 185 12.46 8.26 12.21
C PRO A 185 13.84 7.94 12.80
N ARG A 186 14.12 6.69 13.18
CA ARG A 186 15.32 6.38 13.96
C ARG A 186 15.96 5.05 13.58
N ARG A 187 17.17 5.14 13.01
CA ARG A 187 18.36 4.43 13.50
C ARG A 187 19.62 5.25 13.27
#